data_AF-F6GY77-F1
#
_entry.id   AF-F6GY77-F1
#
_cell.length_a   1.000
_cell.length_b   1.000
_cell.length_c   1.000
_cell.angle_alpha   90.00
_cell.angle_beta   90.00
_cell.angle_gamma   90.00
#
_symmetry.space_group_name_H-M   'P 1'
#
loop_
_entity.id
_entity.type
_entity.pdbx_description
1 polymer ?
#
loop_
_entity_poly.entity_id
_entity_poly.type
_entity_poly.pdbx_seq_one_letter_code
_entity_poly.pdbx_strand_id
1 'polypeptide(L)'
;MASASTSTHVGIYDVFLNFRGADTRYHFTDHLYSELRKNDVRTFRDDEELERGDVIAPGLLKAIEQSRISIVVFSENYAQSRWCLDELVKIIECRTEREQIVLPVFYHVDPSHVRKQMGSYGEAFADHEKDADLKKREKIQKWRTALTETSNLSGWRLLDNQEHSEEFIADAIL
;
A
#
# COMPACT_ATOMS: atom_id res chain seq x y z
N MET A 1 29.96 27.85 14.83
CA MET A 1 28.65 27.18 15.02
C MET A 1 28.14 26.83 13.62
N ALA A 2 28.37 25.60 13.16
CA ALA A 2 27.86 25.15 11.87
C ALA A 2 26.35 24.90 12.03
N SER A 3 25.54 25.60 11.23
CA SER A 3 24.11 25.32 11.15
C SER A 3 23.95 23.98 10.45
N ALA A 4 23.41 22.99 11.17
CA ALA A 4 22.98 21.74 10.56
C ALA A 4 21.72 22.07 9.75
N SER A 5 21.88 22.18 8.43
CA SER A 5 20.75 22.12 7.52
C SER A 5 20.20 20.70 7.58
N THR A 6 19.16 20.50 8.39
CA THR A 6 18.27 19.36 8.22
C THR A 6 17.66 19.49 6.84
N SER A 7 18.17 18.70 5.89
CA SER A 7 17.49 18.45 4.63
C SER A 7 16.19 17.76 4.98
N THR A 8 15.14 18.54 5.26
CA THR A 8 13.78 18.04 5.17
C THR A 8 13.64 17.60 3.73
N HIS A 9 13.66 16.29 3.48
CA HIS A 9 13.20 15.76 2.21
C HIS A 9 11.76 16.23 2.07
N VAL A 10 11.55 17.35 1.37
CA VAL A 10 10.21 17.85 1.06
C VAL A 10 9.64 16.85 0.08
N GLY A 11 9.00 15.82 0.60
CA GLY A 11 8.18 14.90 -0.17
C GLY A 11 7.19 15.72 -1.00
N ILE A 12 7.06 15.38 -2.27
CA ILE A 12 6.07 16.01 -3.15
C ILE A 12 4.66 15.67 -2.65
N TYR A 13 4.51 14.51 -2.03
CA TYR A 13 3.28 14.01 -1.45
C TYR A 13 3.44 13.80 0.05
N ASP A 14 2.34 13.99 0.77
CA ASP A 14 2.24 13.65 2.18
C ASP A 14 1.85 12.17 2.32
N VAL A 15 0.94 11.69 1.47
CA VAL A 15 0.43 10.30 1.49
C VAL A 15 0.52 9.66 0.10
N PHE A 16 0.95 8.39 0.05
CA PHE A 16 0.74 7.46 -1.05
C PHE A 16 -0.37 6.46 -0.68
N LEU A 17 -1.41 6.33 -1.50
CA LEU A 17 -2.44 5.30 -1.35
C LEU A 17 -2.13 4.13 -2.29
N ASN A 18 -1.87 2.98 -1.70
CA ASN A 18 -1.68 1.71 -2.40
C ASN A 18 -2.89 0.79 -2.12
N PHE A 19 -3.57 0.35 -3.17
CA PHE A 19 -4.83 -0.39 -3.05
C PHE A 19 -5.15 -1.14 -4.32
N ARG A 20 -6.01 -2.15 -4.21
CA ARG A 20 -6.55 -2.84 -5.37
C ARG A 20 -7.72 -2.05 -5.96
N GLY A 21 -7.51 -1.47 -7.14
CA GLY A 21 -8.50 -0.61 -7.78
C GLY A 21 -9.85 -1.31 -8.02
N ALA A 22 -9.81 -2.58 -8.43
CA ALA A 22 -11.01 -3.37 -8.67
C ALA A 22 -11.86 -3.59 -7.41
N ASP A 23 -11.27 -3.53 -6.21
CA ASP A 23 -11.96 -3.80 -4.96
C ASP A 23 -12.48 -2.52 -4.29
N THR A 24 -11.68 -1.45 -4.28
CA THR A 24 -11.97 -0.28 -3.41
C THR A 24 -11.95 1.08 -4.09
N ARG A 25 -11.61 1.18 -5.40
CA ARG A 25 -11.42 2.48 -6.09
C ARG A 25 -12.57 3.43 -5.91
N TYR A 26 -13.79 2.98 -6.20
CA TYR A 26 -15.00 3.83 -6.30
C TYR A 26 -15.81 3.88 -5.00
N HIS A 27 -15.27 3.33 -3.92
CA HIS A 27 -15.93 3.21 -2.62
C HIS A 27 -14.99 3.73 -1.54
N PHE A 28 -14.53 2.86 -0.64
CA PHE A 28 -13.67 3.19 0.49
C PHE A 28 -12.47 4.07 0.12
N THR A 29 -11.71 3.72 -0.93
CA THR A 29 -10.50 4.48 -1.29
C THR A 29 -10.82 5.85 -1.89
N ASP A 30 -11.94 6.01 -2.62
CA ASP A 30 -12.36 7.32 -3.13
C ASP A 30 -12.73 8.27 -1.98
N HIS A 31 -13.45 7.75 -0.98
CA HIS A 31 -13.85 8.50 0.19
C HIS A 31 -12.63 8.89 1.05
N LEU A 32 -11.73 7.94 1.34
CA LEU A 32 -10.48 8.22 2.05
C LEU A 32 -9.62 9.27 1.32
N TYR A 33 -9.47 9.12 0.00
CA TYR A 33 -8.75 10.10 -0.80
C TYR A 33 -9.39 11.49 -0.73
N SER A 34 -10.72 11.55 -0.82
CA SER A 34 -11.47 12.80 -0.74
C SER A 34 -11.32 13.49 0.62
N GLU A 35 -11.37 12.74 1.73
CA GLU A 35 -11.17 13.31 3.07
C GLU A 35 -9.74 13.78 3.32
N LEU A 36 -8.73 13.02 2.89
CA LEU A 36 -7.34 13.49 2.96
C LEU A 36 -7.17 14.81 2.19
N ARG A 37 -7.77 14.91 0.99
CA ARG A 37 -7.71 16.13 0.17
C ARG A 37 -8.47 17.31 0.77
N LYS A 38 -9.62 17.07 1.42
CA LYS A 38 -10.38 18.11 2.14
C LYS A 38 -9.58 18.69 3.30
N ASN A 39 -8.73 17.89 3.92
CA ASN A 39 -7.84 18.32 5.00
C ASN A 39 -6.45 18.76 4.51
N ASP A 40 -6.34 19.21 3.25
CA ASP A 40 -5.12 19.74 2.62
C ASP A 40 -3.91 18.75 2.59
N VAL A 41 -4.15 17.45 2.75
CA VAL A 41 -3.11 16.40 2.65
C VAL A 41 -2.83 16.09 1.18
N ARG A 42 -1.59 16.33 0.72
CA ARG A 42 -1.19 16.08 -0.68
C ARG A 42 -1.06 14.58 -0.92
N THR A 43 -2.14 13.98 -1.38
CA THR A 43 -2.22 12.53 -1.55
C THR A 43 -2.01 12.13 -3.00
N PHE A 44 -1.09 11.18 -3.24
CA PHE A 44 -1.02 10.42 -4.48
C PHE A 44 -1.92 9.20 -4.34
N ARG A 45 -2.90 9.07 -5.23
CA ARG A 45 -3.76 7.89 -5.31
C ARG A 45 -3.29 7.05 -6.48
N ASP A 46 -2.79 5.85 -6.20
CA ASP A 46 -2.47 4.91 -7.26
C ASP A 46 -3.70 4.65 -8.15
N ASP A 47 -3.52 4.65 -9.46
CA ASP A 47 -4.62 4.48 -10.40
C ASP A 47 -4.35 3.28 -11.32
N GLU A 48 -4.48 2.07 -10.76
CA GLU A 48 -4.30 0.79 -11.46
C GLU A 48 -5.11 0.65 -12.79
N GLU A 49 -6.12 1.48 -13.08
CA GLU A 49 -6.88 1.44 -14.34
C GLU A 49 -6.07 1.99 -15.52
N LEU A 50 -5.08 2.84 -15.26
CA LEU A 50 -4.28 3.52 -16.28
C LEU A 50 -2.96 2.79 -16.59
N GLU A 51 -2.45 1.94 -15.69
CA GLU A 51 -1.19 1.21 -15.89
C GLU A 51 -1.41 -0.12 -16.65
N ARG A 52 -1.78 -0.02 -17.93
CA ARG A 52 -1.65 -1.17 -18.85
C ARG A 52 -0.17 -1.39 -19.20
N GLY A 53 0.50 -2.34 -18.54
CA GLY A 53 1.86 -2.77 -18.90
C GLY A 53 2.33 -3.99 -18.11
N ASP A 54 3.65 -4.32 -18.16
CA ASP A 54 4.33 -5.29 -17.26
C ASP A 54 5.38 -4.64 -16.30
N VAL A 55 5.53 -3.31 -16.34
CA VAL A 55 6.54 -2.55 -15.56
C VAL A 55 5.91 -1.39 -14.83
N ILE A 56 6.12 -1.29 -13.50
CA ILE A 56 5.71 -0.15 -12.69
C ILE A 56 6.16 1.15 -13.36
N ALA A 57 5.24 2.11 -13.55
CA ALA A 57 5.61 3.37 -14.16
C ALA A 57 6.71 4.08 -13.33
N PRO A 58 7.76 4.64 -13.95
CA PRO A 58 8.79 5.40 -13.22
C PRO A 58 8.22 6.55 -12.36
N GLY A 59 7.07 7.10 -12.76
CA GLY A 59 6.33 8.09 -11.97
C GLY A 59 5.77 7.53 -10.66
N LEU A 60 5.30 6.28 -10.66
CA LEU A 60 4.73 5.61 -9.50
C LEU A 60 5.81 5.29 -8.45
N LEU A 61 6.94 4.73 -8.87
CA LEU A 61 8.09 4.51 -7.97
C LEU A 61 8.54 5.81 -7.31
N LYS A 62 8.59 6.89 -8.09
CA LYS A 62 8.97 8.20 -7.59
C LYS A 62 7.91 8.76 -6.61
N ALA A 63 6.63 8.54 -6.85
CA ALA A 63 5.57 8.93 -5.94
C ALA A 63 5.68 8.20 -4.59
N ILE A 64 6.00 6.89 -4.59
CA ILE A 64 6.27 6.13 -3.36
C ILE A 64 7.46 6.74 -2.62
N GLU A 65 8.59 6.93 -3.31
CA GLU A 65 9.82 7.48 -2.70
C GLU A 65 9.68 8.91 -2.18
N GLN A 66 8.75 9.69 -2.76
CA GLN A 66 8.51 11.09 -2.43
C GLN A 66 7.31 11.30 -1.51
N SER A 67 6.73 10.22 -0.98
CA SER A 67 5.66 10.27 0.01
C SER A 67 6.22 10.12 1.43
N ARG A 68 5.62 10.82 2.40
CA ARG A 68 6.01 10.70 3.82
C ARG A 68 5.34 9.50 4.50
N ILE A 69 4.11 9.21 4.09
CA ILE A 69 3.27 8.13 4.60
C ILE A 69 2.81 7.29 3.41
N SER A 70 2.82 5.97 3.57
CA SER A 70 2.17 5.03 2.65
C SER A 70 1.02 4.34 3.38
N ILE A 71 -0.21 4.53 2.91
CA ILE A 71 -1.37 3.77 3.37
C ILE A 71 -1.57 2.61 2.42
N VAL A 72 -1.57 1.40 2.99
CA VAL A 72 -1.76 0.15 2.24
C VAL A 72 -3.13 -0.41 2.57
N VAL A 73 -4.05 -0.37 1.61
CA VAL A 73 -5.41 -0.88 1.75
C VAL A 73 -5.44 -2.33 1.27
N PHE A 74 -5.30 -3.27 2.21
CA PHE A 74 -5.46 -4.69 1.95
C PHE A 74 -6.94 -5.04 1.82
N SER A 75 -7.35 -5.42 0.62
CA SER A 75 -8.68 -5.94 0.28
C SER A 75 -8.63 -7.44 -0.02
N GLU A 76 -9.76 -8.05 -0.32
CA GLU A 76 -9.85 -9.51 -0.58
C GLU A 76 -8.96 -9.96 -1.74
N ASN A 77 -8.92 -9.22 -2.86
CA ASN A 77 -8.20 -9.62 -4.07
C ASN A 77 -6.87 -8.88 -4.27
N TYR A 78 -6.39 -8.17 -3.25
CA TYR A 78 -5.16 -7.37 -3.34
C TYR A 78 -3.96 -8.18 -3.88
N ALA A 79 -3.74 -9.38 -3.34
CA ALA A 79 -2.61 -10.23 -3.73
C ALA A 79 -2.72 -10.83 -5.15
N GLN A 80 -3.87 -10.70 -5.84
CA GLN A 80 -3.98 -11.10 -7.24
C GLN A 80 -3.25 -10.10 -8.16
N SER A 81 -3.13 -8.83 -7.75
CA SER A 81 -2.40 -7.80 -8.49
C SER A 81 -0.90 -7.91 -8.21
N ARG A 82 -0.13 -8.36 -9.22
CA ARG A 82 1.34 -8.35 -9.16
C ARG A 82 1.89 -6.94 -8.97
N TRP A 83 1.13 -5.93 -9.42
CA TRP A 83 1.45 -4.52 -9.27
C TRP A 83 1.38 -4.05 -7.82
N CYS A 84 0.22 -4.27 -7.18
CA CYS A 84 0.06 -4.03 -5.75
C CYS A 84 1.21 -4.65 -4.94
N LEU A 85 1.57 -5.91 -5.26
CA LEU A 85 2.64 -6.62 -4.58
C LEU A 85 4.04 -6.02 -4.83
N ASP A 86 4.31 -5.54 -6.05
CA ASP A 86 5.58 -4.88 -6.38
C ASP A 86 5.70 -3.50 -5.70
N GLU A 87 4.61 -2.74 -5.68
CA GLU A 87 4.52 -1.48 -4.94
C GLU A 87 4.72 -1.70 -3.45
N LEU A 88 4.11 -2.74 -2.87
CA LEU A 88 4.28 -3.06 -1.46
C LEU A 88 5.74 -3.36 -1.10
N VAL A 89 6.45 -4.08 -1.96
CA VAL A 89 7.89 -4.31 -1.79
C VAL A 89 8.63 -2.97 -1.78
N LYS A 90 8.33 -2.08 -2.73
CA LYS A 90 8.96 -0.76 -2.78
C LYS A 90 8.64 0.12 -1.56
N ILE A 91 7.41 0.04 -1.05
CA ILE A 91 6.99 0.75 0.16
C ILE A 91 7.80 0.26 1.38
N ILE A 92 7.98 -1.05 1.53
CA ILE A 92 8.79 -1.62 2.62
C ILE A 92 10.28 -1.27 2.49
N GLU A 93 10.82 -1.21 1.26
CA GLU A 93 12.15 -0.67 1.00
C GLU A 93 12.24 0.79 1.46
N CYS A 94 11.29 1.65 1.07
CA CYS A 94 11.28 3.07 1.46
C CYS A 94 11.08 3.27 2.96
N ARG A 95 10.30 2.42 3.63
CA ARG A 95 10.17 2.42 5.10
C ARG A 95 11.53 2.24 5.77
N THR A 96 12.36 1.35 5.24
CA THR A 96 13.67 1.02 5.81
C THR A 96 14.73 2.05 5.44
N GLU A 97 14.76 2.49 4.19
CA GLU A 97 15.83 3.37 3.66
C GLU A 97 15.56 4.85 3.88
N ARG A 98 14.29 5.25 4.02
CA ARG A 98 13.85 6.66 4.02
C ARG A 98 12.97 7.01 5.22
N GLU A 99 12.84 6.10 6.18
CA GLU A 99 12.03 6.28 7.39
C GLU A 99 10.54 6.59 7.07
N GLN A 100 10.05 6.14 5.91
CA GLN A 100 8.66 6.34 5.52
C GLN A 100 7.73 5.62 6.51
N ILE A 101 6.66 6.29 6.94
CA ILE A 101 5.63 5.69 7.80
C ILE A 101 4.73 4.82 6.92
N VAL A 102 4.44 3.61 7.37
CA VAL A 102 3.54 2.68 6.65
C VAL A 102 2.37 2.33 7.56
N LEU A 103 1.15 2.54 7.03
CA LEU A 103 -0.10 2.37 7.75
C LEU A 103 -0.99 1.34 7.02
N PRO A 104 -1.07 0.09 7.50
CA PRO A 104 -1.98 -0.90 6.92
C PRO A 104 -3.44 -0.61 7.29
N VAL A 105 -4.32 -0.75 6.30
CA VAL A 105 -5.77 -0.80 6.45
C VAL A 105 -6.24 -2.16 5.94
N PHE A 106 -6.86 -2.96 6.80
CA PHE A 106 -7.41 -4.26 6.47
C PHE A 106 -8.91 -4.08 6.16
N TYR A 107 -9.23 -3.89 4.89
CA TYR A 107 -10.57 -3.65 4.38
C TYR A 107 -11.28 -4.99 4.11
N HIS A 108 -12.20 -5.37 5.00
CA HIS A 108 -13.01 -6.59 4.92
C HIS A 108 -12.17 -7.88 4.79
N VAL A 109 -10.93 -7.85 5.30
CA VAL A 109 -10.01 -8.98 5.32
C VAL A 109 -9.48 -9.19 6.73
N ASP A 110 -9.29 -10.45 7.12
CA ASP A 110 -8.61 -10.76 8.37
C ASP A 110 -7.10 -10.48 8.25
N PRO A 111 -6.48 -9.68 9.14
CA PRO A 111 -5.03 -9.42 9.11
C PRO A 111 -4.17 -10.70 9.12
N SER A 112 -4.67 -11.79 9.69
CA SER A 112 -3.98 -13.08 9.66
C SER A 112 -3.95 -13.72 8.27
N HIS A 113 -4.97 -13.48 7.43
CA HIS A 113 -4.97 -13.95 6.03
C HIS A 113 -3.89 -13.23 5.22
N VAL A 114 -3.73 -11.92 5.40
CA VAL A 114 -2.67 -11.15 4.74
C VAL A 114 -1.29 -11.62 5.23
N ARG A 115 -1.12 -11.69 6.56
CA ARG A 115 0.15 -12.03 7.21
C ARG A 115 0.64 -13.45 6.94
N LYS A 116 -0.26 -14.42 6.88
CA LYS A 116 0.07 -15.84 6.66
C LYS A 116 -0.23 -16.30 5.24
N GLN A 117 -0.68 -15.39 4.38
CA GLN A 117 -1.14 -15.66 3.01
C GLN A 117 -2.14 -16.83 2.97
N MET A 118 -3.23 -16.70 3.72
CA MET A 118 -4.34 -17.67 3.79
C MET A 118 -5.57 -17.15 3.04
N GLY A 119 -6.55 -18.03 2.77
CA GLY A 119 -7.75 -17.66 2.02
C GLY A 119 -7.42 -17.19 0.60
N SER A 120 -8.06 -16.10 0.15
CA SER A 120 -7.83 -15.49 -1.16
C SER A 120 -6.36 -15.16 -1.45
N TYR A 121 -5.58 -14.80 -0.42
CA TYR A 121 -4.15 -14.54 -0.56
C TYR A 121 -3.39 -15.83 -0.87
N GLY A 122 -3.73 -16.94 -0.21
CA GLY A 122 -3.13 -18.24 -0.48
C GLY A 122 -3.40 -18.73 -1.90
N GLU A 123 -4.64 -18.55 -2.37
CA GLU A 123 -5.05 -18.85 -3.74
C GLU A 123 -4.27 -18.01 -4.76
N ALA A 124 -4.17 -16.70 -4.54
CA ALA A 124 -3.40 -15.81 -5.40
C ALA A 124 -1.91 -16.22 -5.49
N PHE A 125 -1.29 -16.60 -4.37
CA PHE A 125 0.10 -17.08 -4.39
C PHE A 125 0.26 -18.43 -5.08
N ALA A 126 -0.69 -19.36 -4.93
CA ALA A 126 -0.67 -20.61 -5.67
C ALA A 126 -0.71 -20.36 -7.19
N ASP A 127 -1.49 -19.37 -7.63
CA ASP A 127 -1.53 -18.95 -9.03
C ASP A 127 -0.22 -18.28 -9.49
N HIS A 128 0.37 -17.41 -8.67
CA HIS A 128 1.67 -16.81 -8.99
C HIS A 128 2.79 -17.84 -9.08
N GLU A 129 2.74 -18.91 -8.29
CA GLU A 129 3.76 -19.96 -8.25
C GLU A 129 3.69 -20.93 -9.44
N LYS A 130 2.58 -20.94 -10.20
CA LYS A 130 2.47 -21.74 -11.43
C LYS A 130 3.59 -21.38 -12.40
N ASP A 131 4.31 -22.42 -12.83
CA ASP A 131 5.43 -22.38 -13.78
C ASP A 131 6.53 -21.36 -13.42
N ALA A 132 6.72 -21.10 -12.12
CA ALA A 132 7.69 -20.11 -11.66
C ALA A 132 9.15 -20.57 -11.85
N ASP A 133 9.87 -19.83 -12.69
CA ASP A 133 11.32 -19.89 -12.78
C ASP A 133 12.00 -19.34 -11.51
N LEU A 134 13.33 -19.46 -11.43
CA LEU A 134 14.10 -19.01 -10.27
C LEU A 134 13.87 -17.54 -9.94
N LYS A 135 13.83 -16.67 -10.96
CA LYS A 135 13.65 -15.23 -10.79
C LYS A 135 12.25 -14.89 -10.25
N LYS A 136 11.21 -15.56 -10.75
CA LYS A 136 9.83 -15.39 -10.29
C LYS A 136 9.68 -15.88 -8.85
N ARG A 137 10.35 -16.98 -8.46
CA ARG A 137 10.35 -17.48 -7.07
C ARG A 137 10.99 -16.49 -6.09
N GLU A 138 12.13 -15.90 -6.45
CA GLU A 138 12.76 -14.84 -5.64
C GLU A 138 11.82 -13.64 -5.48
N LYS A 139 11.13 -13.24 -6.55
CA LYS A 139 10.14 -12.16 -6.53
C LYS A 139 8.96 -12.49 -5.63
N ILE A 140 8.40 -13.69 -5.74
CA ILE A 140 7.32 -14.20 -4.88
C ILE A 140 7.74 -14.18 -3.41
N GLN A 141 8.99 -14.56 -3.10
CA GLN A 141 9.49 -14.52 -1.73
C GLN A 141 9.53 -13.09 -1.18
N LYS A 142 9.94 -12.10 -1.98
CA LYS A 142 9.88 -10.69 -1.59
C LYS A 142 8.45 -10.22 -1.31
N TRP A 143 7.49 -10.62 -2.15
CA TRP A 143 6.07 -10.31 -1.93
C TRP A 143 5.56 -10.90 -0.60
N ARG A 144 5.88 -12.17 -0.30
CA ARG A 144 5.51 -12.82 0.97
C ARG A 144 6.09 -12.09 2.17
N THR A 145 7.36 -11.70 2.10
CA THR A 145 8.03 -10.94 3.16
C THR A 145 7.35 -9.59 3.36
N ALA A 146 7.12 -8.83 2.28
CA ALA A 146 6.48 -7.52 2.36
C ALA A 146 5.08 -7.59 2.99
N LEU A 147 4.22 -8.51 2.54
CA LEU A 147 2.90 -8.74 3.15
C LEU A 147 2.99 -9.07 4.63
N THR A 148 3.91 -9.95 5.01
CA THR A 148 4.10 -10.37 6.40
C THR A 148 4.56 -9.20 7.26
N GLU A 149 5.54 -8.43 6.79
CA GLU A 149 6.07 -7.27 7.51
C GLU A 149 5.02 -6.18 7.68
N THR A 150 4.36 -5.75 6.60
CA THR A 150 3.32 -4.72 6.66
C THR A 150 2.17 -5.15 7.56
N SER A 151 1.77 -6.43 7.54
CA SER A 151 0.67 -6.93 8.36
C SER A 151 0.99 -7.06 9.86
N ASN A 152 2.26 -6.93 10.24
CA ASN A 152 2.69 -6.87 11.64
C ASN A 152 2.78 -5.43 12.17
N LEU A 153 2.57 -4.42 11.32
CA LEU A 153 2.50 -3.02 11.75
C LEU A 153 1.13 -2.71 12.38
N SER A 154 1.09 -1.71 13.25
CA SER A 154 -0.16 -1.16 13.78
C SER A 154 -0.97 -0.51 12.65
N GLY A 155 -2.26 -0.79 12.60
CA GLY A 155 -3.16 -0.25 11.60
C GLY A 155 -4.63 -0.50 11.93
N TRP A 156 -5.50 -0.33 10.94
CA TRP A 156 -6.95 -0.38 11.13
C TRP A 156 -7.55 -1.62 10.50
N ARG A 157 -8.44 -2.29 11.23
CA ARG A 157 -9.25 -3.39 10.68
C ARG A 157 -10.68 -2.89 10.52
N LEU A 158 -11.17 -2.90 9.29
CA LEU A 158 -12.51 -2.42 8.94
C LEU A 158 -13.42 -3.61 8.62
N LEU A 159 -14.61 -3.58 9.21
CA LEU A 159 -15.68 -4.58 9.05
C LEU A 159 -16.95 -3.87 8.54
N ASP A 160 -17.90 -4.62 7.99
CA ASP A 160 -19.12 -4.13 7.28
C ASP A 160 -19.98 -3.09 8.04
N ASN A 161 -19.77 -2.89 9.35
CA ASN A 161 -20.55 -2.00 10.21
C ASN A 161 -19.78 -0.75 10.68
N GLN A 162 -18.62 -0.44 10.10
CA GLN A 162 -17.81 0.72 10.49
C GLN A 162 -18.04 1.90 9.55
N GLU A 163 -19.17 2.58 9.72
CA GLU A 163 -19.46 3.86 9.05
C GLU A 163 -18.40 4.91 9.42
N HIS A 164 -18.06 5.81 8.47
CA HIS A 164 -17.12 6.93 8.66
C HIS A 164 -15.66 6.55 8.97
N SER A 165 -15.27 5.30 8.72
CA SER A 165 -13.90 4.84 8.96
C SER A 165 -12.83 5.62 8.20
N GLU A 166 -13.17 6.15 7.03
CA GLU A 166 -12.31 6.98 6.18
C GLU A 166 -11.96 8.32 6.83
N GLU A 167 -12.95 8.93 7.49
CA GLU A 167 -12.82 10.20 8.19
C GLU A 167 -11.90 10.04 9.41
N PHE A 168 -12.08 8.96 10.18
CA PHE A 168 -11.19 8.62 11.29
C PHE A 168 -9.75 8.36 10.86
N ILE A 169 -9.55 7.66 9.74
CA ILE A 169 -8.21 7.41 9.20
C ILE A 169 -7.57 8.72 8.71
N ALA A 170 -8.34 9.59 8.04
CA ALA A 170 -7.86 10.89 7.60
C ALA A 170 -7.47 11.79 8.79
N ASP A 171 -8.30 11.85 9.83
CA ASP A 171 -8.03 12.61 11.06
C ASP A 171 -6.78 12.11 11.79
N ALA A 172 -6.52 10.79 11.78
CA ALA A 172 -5.33 10.21 12.41
C ALA A 172 -4.01 10.56 11.69
N ILE A 173 -4.08 11.16 10.50
CA ILE A 173 -2.94 11.56 9.67
C ILE A 173 -2.59 13.05 9.82
N LEU A 174 -3.51 13.86 10.38
CA LEU A 174 -3.32 15.29 10.65
C LEU A 174 -2.45 15.56 11.89
#